data_AF-A0A2J8I676-F1
#
_entry.id   AF-A0A2J8I676-F1
#
_cell.length_a   1.000
_cell.length_b   1.000
_cell.length_c   1.000
_cell.angle_alpha   90.00
_cell.angle_beta   90.00
_cell.angle_gamma   90.00
#
_symmetry.space_group_name_H-M   'P 1'
#
loop_
_entity.id
_entity.type
_entity.pdbx_description
1 polymer ?
#
loop_
_entity_poly.entity_id
_entity_poly.type
_entity_poly.pdbx_seq_one_letter_code
_entity_poly.pdbx_strand_id
1 'polypeptide(L)'
;MNRNDILVAFCLVALPLTALTACSSSTEVDGLKVRDSDFQHYLCDDEKQFDVAYVSEENAVLKTSESQYRLVRIPSGSGAKYILDDHTSAVVNPVTLFTKGGDARLEVKGIIYKTCRIE
;
A
#
# COMPACT_ATOMS: atom_id res chain seq x y z
N MET A 1 43.03 26.32 -31.68
CA MET A 1 43.39 25.54 -32.89
C MET A 1 43.66 24.10 -32.46
N ASN A 2 42.73 23.18 -32.74
CA ASN A 2 42.69 22.22 -33.88
C ASN A 2 43.58 20.99 -33.65
N ARG A 3 43.01 19.80 -33.36
CA ARG A 3 42.39 18.78 -34.26
C ARG A 3 43.46 17.87 -34.87
N ASN A 4 43.53 16.60 -34.44
CA ASN A 4 43.19 15.38 -35.22
C ASN A 4 44.49 14.60 -35.52
N ASP A 5 44.69 13.28 -35.44
CA ASP A 5 43.85 12.08 -35.35
C ASP A 5 44.70 10.96 -34.69
N ILE A 6 44.21 10.25 -33.67
CA ILE A 6 44.73 8.92 -33.30
C ILE A 6 43.56 7.96 -33.29
N LEU A 7 43.54 7.18 -34.37
CA LEU A 7 42.62 6.10 -34.66
C LEU A 7 43.13 4.86 -33.92
N VAL A 8 42.60 4.58 -32.73
CA VAL A 8 42.83 3.28 -32.07
C VAL A 8 41.57 2.83 -31.34
N ALA A 9 41.15 1.62 -31.71
CA ALA A 9 40.33 0.69 -30.95
C ALA A 9 38.84 1.03 -30.77
N PHE A 10 38.04 0.40 -31.63
CA PHE A 10 36.99 -0.53 -31.19
C PHE A 10 36.94 -0.70 -29.66
N CYS A 11 36.11 0.10 -28.98
CA CYS A 11 35.70 -0.20 -27.62
C CYS A 11 34.26 -0.66 -27.71
N LEU A 12 34.14 -1.99 -27.64
CA LEU A 12 32.92 -2.76 -27.58
C LEU A 12 31.90 -2.09 -26.66
N VAL A 13 30.67 -2.12 -27.15
CA VAL A 13 29.42 -1.88 -26.44
C VAL A 13 29.45 -2.61 -25.09
N ALA A 14 29.79 -1.90 -24.01
CA ALA A 14 29.61 -2.38 -22.65
C ALA A 14 28.46 -1.60 -22.03
N LEU A 15 27.22 -1.99 -22.37
CA LEU A 15 26.08 -1.64 -21.54
C LEU A 15 26.31 -2.29 -20.16
N PRO A 16 26.38 -1.52 -19.07
CA PRO A 16 26.29 -2.15 -17.76
C PRO A 16 24.89 -2.75 -17.65
N LEU A 17 24.78 -4.08 -17.66
CA LEU A 17 23.62 -4.78 -17.12
C LEU A 17 23.58 -4.46 -15.62
N THR A 18 23.00 -3.32 -15.27
CA THR A 18 22.59 -3.05 -13.89
C THR A 18 21.49 -4.04 -13.58
N ALA A 19 21.84 -5.11 -12.87
CA ALA A 19 20.88 -6.02 -12.29
C ALA A 19 19.88 -5.21 -11.49
N LEU A 20 18.60 -5.24 -11.90
CA LEU A 20 17.50 -4.79 -11.06
C LEU A 20 17.43 -5.74 -9.87
N THR A 21 18.16 -5.44 -8.80
CA THR A 21 17.92 -6.04 -7.50
C THR A 21 16.59 -5.47 -7.01
N ALA A 22 15.49 -6.08 -7.45
CA ALA A 22 14.17 -5.83 -6.89
C ALA A 22 14.16 -6.43 -5.48
N CYS A 23 14.58 -5.65 -4.50
CA CYS A 23 14.37 -5.97 -3.09
C CYS A 23 12.86 -5.89 -2.82
N SER A 24 12.16 -6.99 -3.03
CA SER A 24 10.78 -7.13 -2.56
C SER A 24 10.86 -7.32 -1.04
N SER A 25 10.63 -6.24 -0.29
CA SER A 25 10.48 -6.31 1.17
C SER A 25 9.14 -6.96 1.54
N SER A 26 9.17 -7.70 2.63
CA SER A 26 7.98 -8.23 3.29
C SER A 26 8.00 -7.81 4.74
N THR A 27 6.86 -7.39 5.25
CA THR A 27 6.67 -6.96 6.64
C THR A 27 5.67 -7.90 7.30
N GLU A 28 5.89 -8.18 8.59
CA GLU A 28 4.92 -8.90 9.42
C GLU A 28 4.17 -7.90 10.30
N VAL A 29 2.84 -7.89 10.20
CA VAL A 29 1.96 -7.04 10.99
C VAL A 29 1.06 -7.95 11.80
N ASP A 30 1.35 -8.05 13.10
CA ASP A 30 0.57 -8.84 14.07
C ASP A 30 0.24 -10.27 13.54
N GLY A 31 1.29 -10.98 13.10
CA GLY A 31 1.21 -12.35 12.56
C GLY A 31 0.77 -12.46 11.09
N LEU A 32 0.37 -11.36 10.44
CA LEU A 32 0.09 -11.33 9.00
C LEU A 32 1.35 -10.97 8.23
N LYS A 33 1.80 -11.85 7.33
CA LYS A 33 2.91 -11.57 6.42
C LYS A 33 2.39 -10.92 5.15
N VAL A 34 2.91 -9.75 4.84
CA VAL A 34 2.47 -8.92 3.72
C VAL A 34 3.69 -8.47 2.93
N ARG A 35 3.62 -8.53 1.61
CA ARG A 35 4.66 -7.96 0.73
C ARG A 35 4.26 -6.55 0.35
N ASP A 36 5.25 -5.71 0.06
CA ASP A 36 4.97 -4.35 -0.40
C ASP A 36 4.13 -4.31 -1.70
N SER A 37 4.26 -5.34 -2.55
CA SER A 37 3.47 -5.49 -3.78
C SER A 37 2.02 -5.91 -3.57
N ASP A 38 1.63 -6.29 -2.35
CA ASP A 38 0.24 -6.68 -2.03
C ASP A 38 -0.63 -5.45 -1.68
N PHE A 39 -0.01 -4.28 -1.50
CA PHE A 39 -0.70 -3.04 -1.13
C PHE A 39 -1.34 -2.36 -2.34
N GLN A 40 -2.63 -2.08 -2.22
CA GLN A 40 -3.37 -1.18 -3.11
C GLN A 40 -3.31 0.24 -2.57
N HIS A 41 -2.90 1.18 -3.43
CA HIS A 41 -2.84 2.60 -3.09
C HIS A 41 -4.20 3.26 -3.30
N TYR A 42 -4.68 4.00 -2.30
CA TYR A 42 -5.89 4.78 -2.38
C TYR A 42 -5.58 6.28 -2.26
N LEU A 43 -6.01 7.05 -3.25
CA LEU A 43 -6.02 8.51 -3.21
C LEU A 43 -7.41 9.02 -2.85
N CYS A 44 -7.49 9.98 -1.95
CA CYS A 44 -8.71 10.55 -1.40
C CYS A 44 -8.78 12.06 -1.60
N ASP A 45 -9.92 12.65 -1.18
CA ASP A 45 -10.04 14.11 -1.05
C ASP A 45 -8.93 14.70 -0.15
N ASP A 46 -8.61 15.98 -0.38
CA ASP A 46 -7.55 16.72 0.32
C ASP A 46 -6.14 16.12 0.17
N GLU A 47 -5.86 15.41 -0.93
CA GLU A 47 -4.57 14.73 -1.18
C GLU A 47 -4.21 13.71 -0.10
N LYS A 48 -5.19 13.25 0.68
CA LYS A 48 -4.98 12.19 1.65
C LYS A 48 -4.82 10.87 0.93
N GLN A 49 -4.00 10.00 1.51
CA GLN A 49 -3.72 8.69 0.94
C GLN A 49 -3.55 7.62 2.02
N PHE A 50 -3.82 6.39 1.67
CA PHE A 50 -3.51 5.21 2.47
C PHE A 50 -3.32 4.00 1.57
N ASP A 51 -2.69 2.96 2.10
CA ASP A 51 -2.51 1.70 1.41
C ASP A 51 -3.25 0.57 2.13
N VAL A 52 -3.80 -0.39 1.39
CA VAL A 52 -4.44 -1.58 1.95
C VAL A 52 -3.94 -2.83 1.26
N ALA A 53 -3.45 -3.79 2.04
CA ALA A 53 -3.21 -5.14 1.57
C ALA A 53 -4.31 -6.08 2.09
N TYR A 54 -5.03 -6.72 1.18
CA TYR A 54 -6.07 -7.69 1.52
C TYR A 54 -5.44 -9.08 1.62
N VAL A 55 -5.06 -9.47 2.83
CA VAL A 55 -4.34 -10.74 3.09
C VAL A 55 -5.25 -11.95 2.89
N SER A 56 -6.53 -11.81 3.24
CA SER A 56 -7.60 -12.76 2.92
C SER A 56 -8.94 -12.05 2.87
N GLU A 57 -10.02 -12.78 2.56
CA GLU A 57 -11.38 -12.23 2.60
C GLU A 57 -11.73 -11.62 3.98
N GLU A 58 -11.18 -12.21 5.05
CA GLU A 58 -11.48 -11.82 6.43
C GLU A 58 -10.47 -10.85 7.04
N ASN A 59 -9.29 -10.67 6.43
CA ASN A 59 -8.19 -9.93 7.03
C ASN A 59 -7.56 -8.95 6.04
N ALA A 60 -7.29 -7.74 6.51
CA ALA A 60 -6.55 -6.74 5.77
C ALA A 60 -5.49 -6.07 6.65
N VAL A 61 -4.47 -5.51 6.01
CA VAL A 61 -3.50 -4.63 6.67
C VAL A 61 -3.66 -3.25 6.06
N LEU A 62 -4.07 -2.29 6.88
CA LEU A 62 -4.14 -0.88 6.54
C LEU A 62 -2.82 -0.21 6.91
N LYS A 63 -2.26 0.56 5.98
CA LYS A 63 -1.07 1.39 6.19
C LYS A 63 -1.42 2.84 5.91
N THR A 64 -1.16 3.67 6.92
CA THR A 64 -1.25 5.13 6.84
C THR A 64 0.15 5.72 6.93
N SER A 65 0.28 7.03 6.79
CA SER A 65 1.55 7.73 7.05
C SER A 65 2.03 7.58 8.50
N GLU A 66 1.11 7.39 9.45
CA GLU A 66 1.42 7.32 10.88
C GLU A 66 1.67 5.90 11.38
N SER A 67 0.94 4.91 10.86
CA SER A 67 0.84 3.58 11.48
C SER A 67 0.30 2.52 10.53
N GLN A 68 0.56 1.26 10.89
CA GLN A 68 -0.05 0.08 10.27
C GLN A 68 -1.04 -0.57 11.25
N TYR A 69 -2.16 -1.06 10.72
CA TYR A 69 -3.24 -1.65 11.48
C TYR A 69 -3.64 -2.99 10.86
N ARG A 70 -3.70 -4.03 11.70
CA ARG A 70 -4.38 -5.28 11.33
C ARG A 70 -5.88 -5.06 11.45
N LEU A 71 -6.61 -5.38 10.39
CA LEU A 71 -8.04 -5.23 10.31
C LEU A 71 -8.73 -6.56 10.10
N VAL A 72 -9.91 -6.70 10.69
CA VAL A 72 -10.81 -7.85 10.51
C VAL A 72 -12.09 -7.41 9.80
N ARG A 73 -12.55 -8.23 8.86
CA ARG A 73 -13.81 -8.00 8.16
C ARG A 73 -14.98 -8.29 9.10
N ILE A 74 -16.00 -7.43 9.03
CA ILE A 74 -17.27 -7.64 9.73
C ILE A 74 -18.42 -7.64 8.73
N PRO A 75 -19.56 -8.31 9.05
CA PRO A 75 -20.73 -8.28 8.19
C PRO A 75 -21.17 -6.86 7.83
N SER A 76 -21.44 -6.63 6.54
CA SER A 76 -21.90 -5.35 5.99
C SER A 76 -23.00 -5.59 4.96
N GLY A 77 -23.99 -4.70 4.93
CA GLY A 77 -25.10 -4.77 3.96
C GLY A 77 -24.71 -4.39 2.53
N SER A 78 -23.56 -3.73 2.33
CA SER A 78 -23.03 -3.38 1.02
C SER A 78 -21.51 -3.28 1.08
N GLY A 79 -20.84 -3.85 0.09
CA GLY A 79 -19.38 -3.84 0.00
C GLY A 79 -18.72 -4.64 1.14
N ALA A 80 -17.52 -4.24 1.52
CA ALA A 80 -16.82 -4.79 2.67
C ALA A 80 -16.64 -3.70 3.74
N LYS A 81 -16.66 -4.14 5.00
CA LYS A 81 -16.36 -3.31 6.15
C LYS A 81 -15.29 -4.01 6.97
N TYR A 82 -14.21 -3.31 7.24
CA TYR A 82 -13.12 -3.77 8.09
C TYR A 82 -12.99 -2.83 9.29
N ILE A 83 -12.67 -3.40 10.44
CA ILE A 83 -12.40 -2.67 11.69
C ILE A 83 -11.06 -3.11 12.26
N LEU A 84 -10.51 -2.34 13.21
CA LEU A 84 -9.31 -2.75 13.94
C LEU A 84 -9.51 -4.14 14.57
N ASP A 85 -8.58 -5.06 14.34
CA ASP A 85 -8.58 -6.34 15.06
C ASP A 85 -7.83 -6.18 16.39
N ASP A 86 -8.48 -5.55 17.37
CA ASP A 86 -7.96 -5.42 18.73
C ASP A 86 -8.56 -6.47 19.70
N HIS A 87 -9.32 -7.42 19.15
CA HIS A 87 -10.08 -8.42 19.89
C HIS A 87 -11.02 -7.84 20.96
N THR A 88 -11.37 -6.54 20.85
CA THR A 88 -12.29 -5.89 21.76
C THR A 88 -13.66 -5.71 21.11
N SER A 89 -14.72 -5.92 21.90
CA SER A 89 -16.09 -5.62 21.47
C SER A 89 -16.43 -4.13 21.61
N ALA A 90 -15.45 -3.24 21.45
CA ALA A 90 -15.63 -1.82 21.72
C ALA A 90 -16.72 -1.21 20.83
N VAL A 91 -17.65 -0.49 21.45
CA VAL A 91 -18.73 0.23 20.77
C VAL A 91 -18.18 1.30 19.82
N VAL A 92 -16.98 1.82 20.12
CA VAL A 92 -16.27 2.80 19.31
C VAL A 92 -14.99 2.17 18.78
N ASN A 93 -14.94 1.95 17.47
CA ASN A 93 -13.75 1.41 16.79
C ASN A 93 -12.88 2.57 16.30
N PRO A 94 -11.61 2.65 16.72
CA PRO A 94 -10.73 3.76 16.31
C PRO A 94 -10.31 3.66 14.85
N VAL A 95 -10.50 2.52 14.19
CA VAL A 95 -10.24 2.35 12.75
C VAL A 95 -11.42 1.65 12.11
N THR A 96 -11.98 2.26 11.07
CA THR A 96 -13.02 1.66 10.24
C THR A 96 -12.76 1.95 8.77
N LEU A 97 -12.66 0.90 7.97
CA LEU A 97 -12.52 0.98 6.52
C LEU A 97 -13.77 0.40 5.85
N PHE A 98 -14.39 1.17 4.98
CA PHE A 98 -15.46 0.71 4.09
C PHE A 98 -14.93 0.68 2.66
N THR A 99 -15.15 -0.41 1.94
CA THR A 99 -14.77 -0.54 0.52
C THR A 99 -15.92 -1.07 -0.33
N LYS A 100 -15.95 -0.67 -1.60
CA LYS A 100 -16.94 -1.13 -2.59
C LYS A 100 -16.36 -1.07 -4.01
N GLY A 101 -15.92 -2.20 -4.54
CA GLY A 101 -15.18 -2.19 -5.80
C GLY A 101 -13.88 -1.40 -5.63
N GLY A 102 -13.63 -0.40 -6.48
CA GLY A 102 -12.48 0.50 -6.33
C GLY A 102 -12.71 1.72 -5.42
N ASP A 103 -13.88 1.83 -4.79
CA ASP A 103 -14.19 2.87 -3.80
C ASP A 103 -13.72 2.50 -2.40
N ALA A 104 -13.29 3.50 -1.64
CA ALA A 104 -13.12 3.39 -0.20
C ALA A 104 -13.49 4.65 0.59
N ARG A 105 -13.76 4.43 1.87
CA ARG A 105 -13.83 5.46 2.91
C ARG A 105 -13.13 4.91 4.14
N LEU A 106 -12.21 5.69 4.68
CA LEU A 106 -11.45 5.32 5.86
C LEU A 106 -11.69 6.34 6.99
N GLU A 107 -11.85 5.84 8.20
CA GLU A 107 -11.85 6.61 9.43
C GLU A 107 -10.77 6.06 10.37
N VAL A 108 -9.81 6.89 10.77
CA VAL A 108 -8.72 6.53 11.69
C VAL A 108 -8.63 7.58 12.77
N LYS A 109 -8.87 7.19 14.02
CA LYS A 109 -8.81 8.05 15.22
C LYS A 109 -9.61 9.36 15.06
N GLY A 110 -10.77 9.28 14.39
CA GLY A 110 -11.64 10.43 14.11
C GLY A 110 -11.26 11.26 12.87
N ILE A 111 -10.15 10.95 12.19
CA ILE A 111 -9.78 11.56 10.90
C ILE A 111 -10.46 10.80 9.77
N ILE A 112 -11.17 11.53 8.91
CA ILE A 112 -11.95 10.95 7.81
C ILE A 112 -11.25 11.18 6.47
N TYR A 113 -11.06 10.09 5.75
CA TYR A 113 -10.60 9.99 4.37
C TYR A 113 -11.83 9.70 3.50
N LYS A 114 -12.22 10.66 2.66
CA LYS A 114 -13.46 10.61 1.86
C LYS A 114 -13.13 10.42 0.38
N THR A 115 -14.10 9.85 -0.35
CA THR A 115 -14.09 9.75 -1.81
C THR A 115 -12.83 9.06 -2.34
N CYS A 116 -12.36 8.02 -1.65
CA CYS A 116 -11.10 7.39 -1.97
C CYS A 116 -11.23 6.41 -3.13
N ARG A 117 -10.23 6.39 -4.01
CA ARG A 117 -10.18 5.55 -5.22
C ARG A 117 -8.82 4.86 -5.34
N ILE A 118 -8.83 3.65 -5.86
CA ILE A 118 -7.58 2.97 -6.26
C ILE A 118 -6.94 3.76 -7.40
N GLU A 119 -5.63 3.99 -7.29
CA GLU A 119 -4.79 4.55 -8.36
C GLU A 119 -4.17 3.46 -9.24
#